data_AF-A0A2H1X3Z8-F1
#
_entry.id   AF-A0A2H1X3Z8-F1
#
_cell.length_a   1.000
_cell.length_b   1.000
_cell.length_c   1.000
_cell.angle_alpha   90.00
_cell.angle_beta   90.00
_cell.angle_gamma   90.00
#
_symmetry.space_group_name_H-M   'P 1'
#
loop_
_entity.id
_entity.type
_entity.pdbx_description
1 polymer ?
#
loop_
_entity_poly.entity_id
_entity_poly.type
_entity_poly.pdbx_seq_one_letter_code
_entity_poly.pdbx_strand_id
1 'polypeptide(L)'
;LKKENRPELPKFITPNENNESLLVCIKQVQEREFEDELKQLKTGGCVSKRSKLRSLCPFLDQKGILRVSGRIAQSAACYDMKHPIIMPGNNHLTKVLIADAHEKTLHGGPQAMINFLRTKFWILRAKEGVKKYFRECTICLRYSTRKTTPLMGLLPEARLRPSKPFKSSGVDYCGPVFIRFSPGRGAKSYK
;
A
#
# COMPACT_ATOMS: atom_id res chain seq x y z
N LEU A 1 -4.79 13.13 45.82
CA LEU A 1 -5.98 12.32 45.47
C LEU A 1 -5.92 11.01 46.26
N LYS A 2 -6.93 10.70 47.07
CA LYS A 2 -7.01 9.43 47.82
C LYS A 2 -7.01 8.25 46.84
N LYS A 3 -6.34 7.15 47.20
CA LYS A 3 -6.14 5.95 46.37
C LYS A 3 -7.45 5.31 45.89
N GLU A 4 -8.54 5.58 46.62
CA GLU A 4 -9.91 5.07 46.40
C GLU A 4 -10.66 5.74 45.23
N ASN A 5 -10.20 6.90 44.74
CA ASN A 5 -10.87 7.64 43.65
C ASN A 5 -10.15 7.52 42.29
N ARG A 6 -9.26 6.54 42.11
CA ARG A 6 -8.62 6.32 40.80
C ARG A 6 -9.55 5.47 39.95
N PRO A 7 -9.96 5.93 38.74
CA PRO A 7 -10.77 5.11 37.85
C PRO A 7 -10.02 3.80 37.55
N GLU A 8 -10.70 2.67 37.65
CA GLU A 8 -10.16 1.38 37.23
C GLU A 8 -9.97 1.40 35.72
N LEU A 9 -8.72 1.53 35.28
CA LEU A 9 -8.37 1.50 33.87
C LEU A 9 -8.35 0.03 33.38
N PRO A 10 -8.82 -0.24 32.15
CA PRO A 10 -8.76 -1.57 31.58
C PRO A 10 -7.31 -2.06 31.46
N LYS A 11 -7.10 -3.38 31.64
CA LYS A 11 -5.76 -4.01 31.53
C LYS A 11 -5.19 -4.04 30.12
N PHE A 12 -6.03 -3.84 29.10
CA PHE A 12 -5.67 -3.92 27.69
C PHE A 12 -6.28 -2.74 26.93
N ILE A 13 -5.62 -2.33 25.84
CA ILE A 13 -6.08 -1.25 24.99
C ILE A 13 -7.30 -1.74 24.20
N THR A 14 -8.40 -1.01 24.33
CA THR A 14 -9.65 -1.30 23.63
C THR A 14 -9.65 -0.70 22.21
N PRO A 15 -10.46 -1.26 21.28
CA PRO A 15 -10.61 -0.67 19.95
C PRO A 15 -11.13 0.77 19.97
N ASN A 16 -11.96 1.11 20.97
CA ASN A 16 -12.47 2.47 21.14
C ASN A 16 -11.37 3.44 21.54
N GLU A 17 -10.54 3.08 22.53
CA GLU A 17 -9.39 3.90 22.93
C GLU A 17 -8.41 4.12 21.78
N ASN A 18 -8.16 3.08 20.96
CA ASN A 18 -7.33 3.20 19.76
C ASN A 18 -7.93 4.18 18.74
N ASN A 19 -9.24 4.10 18.51
CA ASN A 19 -9.94 5.01 17.61
C ASN A 19 -9.91 6.45 18.13
N GLU A 20 -10.15 6.66 19.43
CA GLU A 20 -10.10 7.98 20.05
C GLU A 20 -8.69 8.58 19.99
N SER A 21 -7.68 7.79 20.34
CA SER A 21 -6.27 8.19 20.24
C SER A 21 -5.89 8.56 18.81
N LEU A 22 -6.34 7.78 17.83
CA LEU A 22 -6.14 8.09 16.41
C LEU A 22 -6.80 9.42 16.02
N LEU A 23 -8.04 9.68 16.46
CA LEU A 23 -8.73 10.94 16.17
C LEU A 23 -8.01 12.15 16.79
N VAL A 24 -7.46 12.01 17.99
CA VAL A 24 -6.63 13.05 18.64
C VAL A 24 -5.37 13.33 17.81
N CYS A 25 -4.64 12.28 17.41
CA CYS A 25 -3.46 12.42 16.56
C CYS A 25 -3.78 13.10 15.22
N ILE A 26 -4.89 12.71 14.58
CA ILE A 26 -5.37 13.33 13.34
C ILE A 26 -5.64 14.82 13.56
N LYS A 27 -6.37 15.17 14.62
CA LYS A 27 -6.71 16.55 14.93
C LYS A 27 -5.45 17.39 15.12
N GLN A 28 -4.47 16.89 15.87
CA GLN A 28 -3.20 17.57 16.07
C GLN A 28 -2.41 17.77 14.76
N VAL A 29 -2.42 16.78 13.87
CA VAL A 29 -1.79 16.89 12.55
C VAL A 29 -2.51 17.93 11.69
N GLN A 30 -3.85 17.93 11.69
CA GLN A 30 -4.64 18.91 10.94
C GLN A 30 -4.43 20.33 11.46
N GLU A 31 -4.38 20.53 12.78
CA GLU A 31 -4.13 21.84 13.40
C GLU A 31 -2.77 22.42 13.01
N ARG A 32 -1.75 21.57 12.83
CA ARG A 32 -0.40 22.01 12.40
C ARG A 32 -0.30 22.26 10.90
N GLU A 33 -0.90 21.41 10.08
CA GLU A 33 -0.69 21.42 8.63
C GLU A 33 -1.73 22.26 7.87
N PHE A 34 -2.90 22.48 8.47
CA PHE A 34 -4.03 23.19 7.88
C PHE A 34 -4.54 24.32 8.80
N GLU A 35 -3.63 24.97 9.53
CA GLU A 35 -3.95 25.99 10.52
C GLU A 35 -4.80 27.12 9.94
N ASP A 36 -4.41 27.64 8.78
CA ASP A 36 -5.09 28.74 8.09
C ASP A 36 -6.49 28.33 7.63
N GLU A 37 -6.63 27.15 7.02
CA GLU A 37 -7.92 26.63 6.58
C GLU A 37 -8.85 26.37 7.77
N LEU A 38 -8.33 25.87 8.88
CA LEU A 38 -9.12 25.66 10.09
C LEU A 38 -9.60 26.97 10.70
N LYS A 39 -8.74 28.01 10.75
CA LYS A 39 -9.15 29.35 11.21
C LYS A 39 -10.25 29.92 10.31
N GLN A 40 -10.08 29.84 8.99
CA GLN A 40 -11.05 30.34 8.02
C GLN A 40 -12.40 29.61 8.09
N LEU A 41 -12.39 28.29 8.29
CA LEU A 41 -13.61 27.52 8.45
C LEU A 41 -14.35 27.85 9.75
N LYS A 42 -13.62 28.13 10.84
CA LYS A 42 -14.22 28.55 12.11
C LYS A 42 -14.82 29.96 12.06
N THR A 43 -14.20 30.89 11.35
CA THR A 43 -14.64 32.29 11.31
C THR A 43 -15.64 32.60 10.20
N GLY A 44 -15.40 32.10 8.99
CA GLY A 44 -16.15 32.48 7.79
C GLY A 44 -16.80 31.30 7.05
N GLY A 45 -16.74 30.10 7.60
CA GLY A 45 -17.39 28.89 7.05
C GLY A 45 -16.83 28.40 5.72
N CYS A 46 -15.80 29.05 5.15
CA CYS A 46 -15.20 28.64 3.89
C CYS A 46 -13.70 28.90 3.83
N VAL A 47 -12.96 28.02 3.15
CA VAL A 47 -11.51 28.16 2.93
C VAL A 47 -11.20 29.12 1.78
N SER A 48 -10.03 29.75 1.78
CA SER A 48 -9.58 30.64 0.70
C SER A 48 -9.64 29.98 -0.68
N LYS A 49 -9.97 30.77 -1.72
CA LYS A 49 -9.95 30.31 -3.12
C LYS A 49 -8.57 29.81 -3.58
N ARG A 50 -7.50 30.25 -2.93
CA ARG A 50 -6.11 29.82 -3.22
C ARG A 50 -5.72 28.52 -2.52
N SER A 51 -6.50 28.06 -1.54
CA SER A 51 -6.18 26.82 -0.82
C SER A 51 -6.39 25.60 -1.73
N LYS A 52 -5.45 24.65 -1.62
CA LYS A 52 -5.54 23.34 -2.29
C LYS A 52 -6.76 22.54 -1.84
N LEU A 53 -7.32 22.86 -0.67
CA LEU A 53 -8.49 22.19 -0.13
C LEU A 53 -9.80 22.72 -0.69
N ARG A 54 -9.84 23.90 -1.31
CA ARG A 54 -11.11 24.54 -1.77
C ARG A 54 -11.92 23.63 -2.70
N SER A 55 -11.25 22.91 -3.60
CA SER A 55 -11.87 21.99 -4.55
C SER A 55 -12.52 20.76 -3.89
N LEU A 56 -12.17 20.48 -2.64
CA LEU A 56 -12.70 19.37 -1.84
C LEU A 56 -13.93 19.77 -1.01
N CYS A 57 -14.39 21.02 -1.12
CA CYS A 57 -15.48 21.56 -0.30
C CYS A 57 -15.35 21.18 1.18
N PRO A 58 -14.24 21.59 1.84
CA PRO A 58 -13.89 21.10 3.16
C PRO A 58 -14.82 21.69 4.21
N PHE A 59 -15.14 20.90 5.23
CA PHE A 59 -15.94 21.34 6.38
C PHE A 59 -15.43 20.72 7.67
N LEU A 60 -15.84 21.29 8.80
CA LEU A 60 -15.54 20.76 10.13
C LEU A 60 -16.72 19.92 10.63
N ASP A 61 -16.42 18.69 11.03
CA ASP A 61 -17.36 17.79 11.68
C ASP A 61 -17.67 18.25 13.12
N GLN A 62 -18.68 17.66 13.77
CA GLN A 62 -19.05 17.88 15.17
C GLN A 62 -17.87 17.66 16.14
N LYS A 63 -16.92 16.80 15.78
CA LYS A 63 -15.69 16.53 16.54
C LYS A 63 -14.56 17.52 16.25
N GLY A 64 -14.79 18.53 15.41
CA GLY A 64 -13.80 19.52 14.99
C GLY A 64 -12.73 18.96 14.04
N ILE A 65 -13.04 17.88 13.33
CA ILE A 65 -12.14 17.23 12.38
C ILE A 65 -12.44 17.75 10.97
N LEU A 66 -11.38 18.05 10.22
CA LEU A 66 -11.47 18.53 8.84
C LEU A 66 -11.79 17.37 7.89
N ARG A 67 -12.93 17.44 7.20
CA ARG A 67 -13.45 16.41 6.29
C ARG A 67 -13.81 16.97 4.92
N VAL A 68 -13.89 16.08 3.93
CA VAL A 68 -14.35 16.35 2.56
C VAL A 68 -15.87 16.27 2.49
N SER A 69 -16.53 17.25 1.87
CA SER A 69 -17.93 17.12 1.45
C SER A 69 -18.02 16.61 0.01
N GLY A 70 -19.14 15.99 -0.37
CA GLY A 70 -19.23 15.40 -1.71
C GLY A 70 -20.62 14.98 -2.15
N ARG A 71 -20.70 14.53 -3.42
CA ARG A 71 -21.94 14.15 -4.10
C ARG A 71 -22.61 12.89 -3.55
N ILE A 72 -21.88 12.08 -2.78
CA ILE A 72 -22.39 10.84 -2.19
C ILE A 72 -22.95 11.01 -0.77
N ALA A 73 -23.13 12.25 -0.30
CA ALA A 73 -23.64 12.54 1.04
C ALA A 73 -24.98 11.83 1.34
N GLN A 74 -25.87 11.72 0.34
CA GLN A 74 -27.19 11.08 0.44
C GLN A 74 -27.17 9.55 0.19
N SER A 75 -26.01 8.94 -0.02
CA SER A 75 -25.93 7.48 -0.23
C SER A 75 -26.23 6.68 1.04
N ALA A 76 -26.37 5.36 0.94
CA ALA A 76 -26.46 4.47 2.11
C ALA A 76 -25.09 4.15 2.74
N ALA A 77 -24.00 4.74 2.25
CA ALA A 77 -22.65 4.48 2.77
C ALA A 77 -22.45 4.99 4.20
N CYS A 78 -21.43 4.48 4.89
CA CYS A 78 -21.06 4.95 6.21
C CYS A 78 -20.57 6.42 6.16
N TYR A 79 -20.68 7.11 7.30
CA TYR A 79 -20.34 8.53 7.39
C TYR A 79 -18.90 8.83 6.96
N ASP A 80 -17.94 8.01 7.40
CA ASP A 80 -16.52 8.18 7.05
C ASP A 80 -16.25 8.03 5.55
N MET A 81 -17.00 7.18 4.86
CA MET A 81 -16.86 7.00 3.41
C MET A 81 -17.50 8.14 2.62
N LYS A 82 -18.61 8.68 3.13
CA LYS A 82 -19.26 9.88 2.56
C LYS A 82 -18.40 11.13 2.74
N HIS A 83 -17.80 11.24 3.92
CA HIS A 83 -17.07 12.42 4.38
C HIS A 83 -15.67 12.04 4.88
N PRO A 84 -14.78 11.61 3.98
CA PRO A 84 -13.45 11.15 4.38
C PRO A 84 -12.64 12.27 5.02
N ILE A 85 -11.82 11.90 6.00
CA ILE A 85 -10.99 12.81 6.80
C ILE A 85 -9.82 13.32 5.95
N ILE A 86 -9.65 14.63 5.87
CA ILE A 86 -8.56 15.23 5.07
C ILE A 86 -7.24 15.02 5.81
N MET A 87 -6.25 14.44 5.13
CA MET A 87 -4.92 14.19 5.69
C MET A 87 -3.82 14.76 4.80
N PRO A 88 -2.75 15.32 5.38
CA PRO A 88 -1.60 15.80 4.61
C PRO A 88 -0.88 14.63 3.92
N GLY A 89 -0.34 14.86 2.73
CA GLY A 89 0.37 13.83 1.98
C GLY A 89 1.74 13.46 2.55
N ASN A 90 2.43 14.43 3.16
CA ASN A 90 3.79 14.28 3.66
C ASN A 90 3.85 14.44 5.18
N ASN A 91 3.29 13.48 5.90
CA ASN A 91 3.35 13.44 7.36
C ASN A 91 3.67 12.01 7.82
N HIS A 92 4.30 11.86 8.99
CA HIS A 92 4.59 10.55 9.57
C HIS A 92 3.31 9.73 9.80
N LEU A 93 2.26 10.34 10.34
CA LEU A 93 0.99 9.66 10.58
C LEU A 93 0.40 9.10 9.28
N THR A 94 0.46 9.87 8.19
CA THR A 94 0.03 9.42 6.86
C THR A 94 0.82 8.21 6.37
N LYS A 95 2.14 8.15 6.62
CA LYS A 95 2.95 6.97 6.27
C LYS A 95 2.52 5.74 7.05
N VAL A 96 2.23 5.89 8.34
CA VAL A 96 1.71 4.80 9.19
C VAL A 96 0.34 4.33 8.70
N LEU A 97 -0.56 5.24 8.32
CA LEU A 97 -1.85 4.89 7.73
C LEU A 97 -1.71 4.13 6.41
N ILE A 98 -0.75 4.52 5.56
CA ILE A 98 -0.46 3.81 4.31
C ILE A 98 0.09 2.40 4.60
N ALA A 99 0.94 2.26 5.62
CA ALA A 99 1.45 0.96 6.06
C ALA A 99 0.33 0.05 6.60
N ASP A 100 -0.55 0.55 7.46
CA ASP A 100 -1.72 -0.20 7.93
C ASP A 100 -2.61 -0.63 6.75
N ALA A 101 -2.90 0.29 5.82
CA ALA A 101 -3.66 -0.04 4.62
C ALA A 101 -2.98 -1.12 3.76
N HIS A 102 -1.65 -1.16 3.73
CA HIS A 102 -0.91 -2.19 3.02
C HIS A 102 -1.13 -3.58 3.62
N GLU A 103 -1.06 -3.68 4.94
CA GLU A 103 -1.29 -4.92 5.68
C GLU A 103 -2.76 -5.36 5.62
N LYS A 104 -3.70 -4.43 5.83
CA LYS A 104 -5.15 -4.70 5.77
C LYS A 104 -5.62 -5.13 4.39
N THR A 105 -4.96 -4.68 3.33
CA THR A 105 -5.25 -5.12 1.96
C THR A 105 -4.41 -6.32 1.52
N LEU A 106 -3.69 -6.97 2.45
CA LEU A 106 -2.88 -8.17 2.20
C LEU A 106 -1.87 -7.96 1.05
N HIS A 107 -1.07 -6.90 1.14
CA HIS A 107 -0.12 -6.51 0.09
C HIS A 107 -0.79 -6.17 -1.26
N GLY A 108 -2.03 -5.69 -1.21
CA GLY A 108 -2.79 -5.26 -2.37
C GLY A 108 -2.03 -4.21 -3.21
N GLY A 109 -2.30 -4.20 -4.51
CA GLY A 109 -1.70 -3.22 -5.41
C GLY A 109 -2.08 -1.77 -5.05
N PRO A 110 -1.36 -0.76 -5.57
CA PRO A 110 -1.58 0.64 -5.20
C PRO A 110 -3.03 1.11 -5.32
N GLN A 111 -3.78 0.63 -6.32
CA GLN A 111 -5.18 0.99 -6.51
C GLN A 111 -6.10 0.43 -5.41
N ALA A 112 -5.85 -0.80 -4.97
CA ALA A 112 -6.61 -1.43 -3.88
C ALA A 112 -6.36 -0.69 -2.56
N MET A 113 -5.09 -0.38 -2.25
CA MET A 113 -4.72 0.40 -1.07
C MET A 113 -5.36 1.79 -1.06
N ILE A 114 -5.35 2.50 -2.19
CA ILE A 114 -5.99 3.83 -2.30
C ILE A 114 -7.49 3.74 -2.07
N ASN A 115 -8.15 2.73 -2.63
CA ASN A 115 -9.58 2.55 -2.44
C ASN A 115 -9.92 2.23 -0.98
N PHE A 116 -9.12 1.39 -0.32
CA PHE A 116 -9.24 1.12 1.12
C PHE A 116 -9.04 2.39 1.94
N LEU A 117 -7.99 3.17 1.69
CA LEU A 117 -7.76 4.43 2.39
C LEU A 117 -8.93 5.40 2.20
N ARG A 118 -9.51 5.48 1.00
CA ARG A 118 -10.64 6.37 0.68
C ARG A 118 -11.94 6.04 1.39
N THR A 119 -12.08 4.87 2.01
CA THR A 119 -13.26 4.57 2.84
C THR A 119 -13.29 5.42 4.11
N LYS A 120 -12.16 6.01 4.54
CA LYS A 120 -12.06 6.81 5.76
C LYS A 120 -11.23 8.08 5.62
N PHE A 121 -10.25 8.11 4.72
CA PHE A 121 -9.26 9.17 4.61
C PHE A 121 -9.15 9.72 3.18
N TRP A 122 -9.06 11.05 3.08
CA TRP A 122 -8.70 11.76 1.87
C TRP A 122 -7.29 12.34 2.02
N ILE A 123 -6.29 11.52 1.72
CA ILE A 123 -4.89 11.91 1.77
C ILE A 123 -4.54 12.75 0.53
N LEU A 124 -4.03 13.96 0.74
CA LEU A 124 -3.53 14.79 -0.35
C LEU A 124 -2.38 14.08 -1.04
N ARG A 125 -2.43 13.94 -2.38
CA ARG A 125 -1.38 13.24 -3.15
C ARG A 125 -1.13 11.80 -2.67
N ALA A 126 -2.20 11.11 -2.26
CA ALA A 126 -2.15 9.72 -1.79
C ALA A 126 -1.45 8.76 -2.76
N LYS A 127 -1.65 8.98 -4.07
CA LYS A 127 -1.11 8.12 -5.13
C LYS A 127 0.41 8.00 -5.06
N GLU A 128 1.11 9.12 -4.89
CA GLU A 128 2.57 9.13 -4.81
C GLU A 128 3.05 8.41 -3.54
N GLY A 129 2.45 8.69 -2.39
CA GLY A 129 2.80 8.05 -1.12
C GLY A 129 2.58 6.53 -1.13
N VAL A 130 1.43 6.08 -1.62
CA VAL A 130 1.09 4.65 -1.73
C VAL A 130 2.01 3.94 -2.71
N LYS A 131 2.26 4.52 -3.89
CA LYS A 131 3.17 3.92 -4.87
C LYS A 131 4.60 3.82 -4.34
N LYS A 132 5.06 4.83 -3.60
CA LYS A 132 6.37 4.82 -2.96
C LYS A 132 6.47 3.66 -1.97
N TYR A 133 5.53 3.58 -1.03
CA TYR A 133 5.50 2.53 -0.02
C TYR A 133 5.43 1.12 -0.65
N PHE A 134 4.58 0.94 -1.67
CA PHE A 134 4.46 -0.34 -2.39
C PHE A 134 5.77 -0.78 -3.05
N ARG A 135 6.56 0.16 -3.60
CA ARG A 135 7.86 -0.14 -4.22
C ARG A 135 8.97 -0.43 -3.21
N GLU A 136 8.87 0.15 -2.01
CA GLU A 136 9.81 -0.08 -0.91
C GLU A 136 9.54 -1.41 -0.19
N CYS A 137 8.32 -1.94 -0.27
CA CYS A 137 7.96 -3.23 0.30
C CYS A 137 8.68 -4.39 -0.40
N THR A 138 9.52 -5.12 0.33
CA THR A 138 10.32 -6.24 -0.19
C THR A 138 9.47 -7.41 -0.65
N ILE A 139 8.37 -7.70 0.05
CA ILE A 139 7.40 -8.74 -0.30
C ILE A 139 6.75 -8.39 -1.65
N CYS A 140 6.22 -7.18 -1.78
CA CYS A 140 5.62 -6.72 -3.03
C CYS A 140 6.63 -6.67 -4.16
N LEU A 141 7.85 -6.18 -3.90
CA LEU A 141 8.90 -6.17 -4.91
C LEU A 141 9.19 -7.57 -5.43
N ARG A 142 9.38 -8.55 -4.53
CA ARG A 142 9.63 -9.96 -4.89
C ARG A 142 8.54 -10.52 -5.80
N TYR A 143 7.27 -10.31 -5.45
CA TYR A 143 6.13 -10.89 -6.17
C TYR A 143 5.62 -10.04 -7.35
N SER A 144 5.93 -8.74 -7.39
CA SER A 144 5.51 -7.82 -8.46
C SER A 144 6.45 -7.81 -9.66
N THR A 145 7.65 -8.39 -9.53
CA THR A 145 8.63 -8.40 -10.62
C THR A 145 8.04 -9.13 -11.83
N ARG A 146 7.78 -8.39 -12.92
CA ARG A 146 7.51 -9.00 -14.22
C ARG A 146 8.79 -9.68 -14.67
N LYS A 147 8.70 -10.94 -15.10
CA LYS A 147 9.82 -11.63 -15.75
C LYS A 147 10.21 -10.79 -16.98
N THR A 148 11.37 -10.15 -16.95
CA THR A 148 11.96 -9.59 -18.16
C THR A 148 12.28 -10.77 -19.07
N THR A 149 11.66 -10.80 -20.25
CA THR A 149 12.10 -11.71 -21.30
C THR A 149 13.48 -11.24 -21.72
N PRO A 150 14.55 -12.03 -21.52
CA PRO A 150 15.84 -11.64 -22.05
C PRO A 150 15.72 -11.48 -23.57
N LEU A 151 16.37 -10.46 -24.12
CA LEU A 151 16.56 -10.41 -25.57
C LEU A 151 17.32 -11.68 -25.96
N MET A 152 16.75 -12.45 -26.89
CA MET A 152 17.44 -13.62 -27.42
C MET A 152 18.74 -13.14 -28.06
N GLY A 153 19.88 -13.68 -27.61
CA GLY A 153 21.18 -13.34 -28.19
C GLY A 153 21.22 -13.66 -29.68
N LEU A 154 22.15 -13.02 -30.40
CA LEU A 154 22.41 -13.36 -31.79
C LEU A 154 22.76 -14.84 -31.91
N LEU A 155 22.19 -15.52 -32.91
CA LEU A 155 22.53 -16.91 -33.19
C LEU A 155 24.01 -17.01 -33.61
N PRO A 156 24.75 -18.04 -33.16
CA PRO A 156 26.11 -18.27 -33.61
C PRO A 156 26.15 -18.41 -35.14
N GLU A 157 27.21 -17.90 -35.76
CA GLU A 157 27.42 -17.94 -37.21
C GLU A 157 27.27 -19.35 -37.80
N ALA A 158 27.70 -20.37 -37.05
CA ALA A 158 27.58 -21.78 -37.43
C ALA A 158 26.14 -22.25 -37.66
N ARG A 159 25.12 -21.56 -37.12
CA ARG A 159 23.70 -21.85 -37.39
C ARG A 159 23.12 -21.10 -38.59
N LEU A 160 23.82 -20.08 -39.08
CA LEU A 160 23.33 -19.16 -40.10
C LEU A 160 24.00 -19.37 -41.46
N ARG A 161 25.27 -19.80 -41.48
CA ARG A 161 26.03 -19.99 -42.72
C ARG A 161 26.00 -21.45 -43.18
N PRO A 162 25.69 -21.72 -44.46
CA PRO A 162 25.84 -23.06 -45.03
C PRO A 162 27.27 -23.59 -44.86
N SER A 163 27.40 -24.85 -44.46
CA SER A 163 28.69 -25.50 -44.27
C SER A 163 28.65 -26.98 -44.63
N LYS A 164 29.83 -27.59 -44.81
CA LYS A 164 29.94 -29.03 -45.04
C LYS A 164 29.40 -29.79 -43.81
N PRO A 165 28.79 -30.98 -44.00
CA PRO A 165 28.39 -31.84 -42.89
C PRO A 165 29.54 -32.03 -41.87
N PHE A 166 29.20 -32.04 -40.58
CA PHE A 166 30.14 -32.22 -39.45
C PHE A 166 31.20 -31.11 -39.24
N LYS A 167 31.16 -29.99 -39.99
CA LYS A 167 32.07 -28.84 -39.77
C LYS A 167 31.89 -28.19 -38.38
N SER A 168 30.66 -28.21 -37.85
CA SER A 168 30.33 -27.69 -36.52
C SER A 168 29.34 -28.64 -35.87
N SER A 169 29.66 -29.10 -34.65
CA SER A 169 28.84 -30.05 -33.90
C SER A 169 28.57 -29.48 -32.50
N GLY A 170 27.35 -29.62 -32.01
CA GLY A 170 26.99 -29.31 -30.63
C GLY A 170 27.05 -30.58 -29.79
N VAL A 171 27.79 -30.54 -28.69
CA VAL A 171 27.80 -31.63 -27.69
C VAL A 171 27.17 -31.07 -26.43
N ASP A 172 26.19 -31.79 -25.90
CA ASP A 172 25.57 -31.48 -24.61
C ASP A 172 25.57 -32.75 -23.76
N TYR A 173 25.74 -32.57 -22.45
CA TYR A 173 25.64 -33.69 -21.54
C TYR A 173 24.15 -33.93 -21.25
N CYS A 174 23.71 -35.16 -21.47
CA CYS A 174 22.44 -35.58 -20.88
C CYS A 174 22.59 -35.51 -19.35
N GLY A 175 21.53 -35.08 -18.66
CA GLY A 175 21.48 -35.07 -17.19
C GLY A 175 21.75 -36.46 -16.59
N PRO A 176 21.78 -36.60 -15.25
CA PRO A 176 22.14 -37.86 -14.61
C PRO A 176 21.27 -39.01 -15.12
N VAL A 177 21.90 -39.98 -15.78
CA VAL A 177 21.25 -41.20 -16.24
C VAL A 177 21.50 -42.27 -15.19
N PHE A 178 20.43 -42.70 -14.54
CA PHE A 178 20.49 -43.74 -13.53
C PHE A 178 20.65 -45.11 -14.19
N ILE A 179 21.81 -45.73 -14.01
CA ILE A 179 22.11 -47.05 -14.58
C ILE A 179 21.80 -48.12 -13.54
N ARG A 180 21.14 -49.20 -14.00
CA ARG A 180 20.99 -50.44 -13.24
C ARG A 180 22.00 -51.46 -13.77
N PHE A 181 22.84 -52.00 -12.90
CA PHE A 181 23.84 -52.99 -13.28
C PHE A 181 23.26 -54.39 -13.56
N SER A 182 22.02 -54.66 -13.13
CA SER A 182 21.33 -55.91 -13.43
C SER A 182 19.81 -55.74 -13.54
N PRO A 183 19.13 -56.50 -14.43
CA PRO A 183 17.68 -56.56 -14.46
C PRO A 183 17.15 -57.39 -13.27
N GLY A 184 16.11 -56.90 -12.61
CA GLY A 184 15.48 -57.63 -11.50
C GLY A 184 14.75 -56.72 -10.51
N ARG A 185 13.76 -57.28 -9.80
CA ARG A 185 13.08 -56.60 -8.69
C ARG A 185 14.10 -56.38 -7.56
N GLY A 186 14.28 -55.13 -7.13
CA GLY A 186 15.22 -54.77 -6.04
C GLY A 186 16.62 -54.30 -6.48
N ALA A 187 16.94 -54.31 -7.78
CA ALA A 187 18.19 -53.76 -8.27
C ALA A 187 18.22 -52.23 -8.09
N LYS A 188 19.20 -51.75 -7.31
CA LYS A 188 19.40 -50.31 -7.05
C LYS A 188 20.03 -49.65 -8.27
N SER A 189 19.52 -48.48 -8.61
CA SER A 189 20.14 -47.62 -9.61
C SER A 189 21.20 -46.73 -8.96
N TYR A 190 22.33 -46.56 -9.64
CA TYR A 190 23.45 -45.73 -9.19
C TYR A 190 23.57 -44.47 -10.07
N LYS A 191 24.16 -43.41 -9.50
CA LYS A 191 24.46 -42.15 -10.20
C LYS A 191 25.83 -42.23 -10.85
#